data_AF-A0A970BW26-F1
#
_entry.id   AF-A0A970BW26-F1
#
_cell.length_a   1.000
_cell.length_b   1.000
_cell.length_c   1.000
_cell.angle_alpha   90.00
_cell.angle_beta   90.00
_cell.angle_gamma   90.00
#
_symmetry.space_group_name_H-M   'P 1'
#
loop_
_entity.id
_entity.type
_entity.pdbx_description
1 polymer ?
#
loop_
_entity_poly.entity_id
_entity_poly.type
_entity_poly.pdbx_seq_one_letter_code
_entity_poly.pdbx_strand_id
1 'polypeptide(L)'
;MIGVARAHTRWWLLAALLLLVMPPRAAAQTPEWVEPQALNIVDIAGQVPDEVLRDAILTFSSAGGLARFVSSEVEGELLRITVRIDTRRFPDGMGGWYTQFTTLGQRAHGDHMASIVPGGWVRVFDGDTELTEDIRWMLYWAAELKQPETDASAPNRYPELEREIIERVDERLPLEEHGRRLPANMGGELALSGDIPVVTAIYTFERPTATTTQYLGTQHTDFPSYIAPPDGGAGLLRPVVEQIYARYGDEVGGIRHPRIPLDPPAAANYVLFSYPPLLMDAYDQSRNNIERPSPGTIRLAPDEGMLSTDLVQGGAFPLRAVWQDADQSAGPEYLSLLPPVDRLTPPEFYVPPGIPFDPCFVEGGCSDALLQRIYDTRTPLDIIYLRVDPDRQQTIAVPLRMADDPRYPAFAAAAFAPGPAQADGLHRLYLPLAFNPPNPGGTGSPVGLFEPSTGRMVGYTR
;
A
#
# COMPACT_ATOMS: atom_id res chain seq x y z
N MET A 1 -41.65 59.04 -30.78
CA MET A 1 -40.32 58.78 -30.21
C MET A 1 -40.48 58.66 -28.70
N ILE A 2 -40.62 57.43 -28.19
CA ILE A 2 -40.68 57.12 -26.77
C ILE A 2 -39.65 56.02 -26.54
N GLY A 3 -38.69 56.30 -25.66
CA GLY A 3 -37.52 55.47 -25.40
C GLY A 3 -37.83 54.25 -24.56
N VAL A 4 -37.26 53.12 -24.96
CA VAL A 4 -37.18 51.90 -24.17
C VAL A 4 -35.70 51.63 -23.92
N ALA A 5 -35.23 52.01 -22.73
CA ALA A 5 -33.92 51.63 -22.24
C ALA A 5 -33.96 51.63 -20.71
N ARG A 6 -34.23 50.46 -20.10
CA ARG A 6 -33.85 50.09 -18.73
C ARG A 6 -34.42 48.71 -18.39
N ALA A 7 -33.68 47.64 -18.73
CA ALA A 7 -33.96 46.31 -18.18
C ALA A 7 -32.75 45.35 -18.12
N HIS A 8 -31.55 45.73 -18.59
CA HIS A 8 -30.44 44.76 -18.72
C HIS A 8 -29.33 44.88 -17.67
N THR A 9 -29.34 45.90 -16.80
CA THR A 9 -28.25 46.13 -15.83
C THR A 9 -28.46 45.47 -14.47
N ARG A 10 -29.62 44.85 -14.19
CA ARG A 10 -29.92 44.24 -12.88
C ARG A 10 -29.60 42.74 -12.78
N TRP A 11 -29.40 42.05 -13.90
CA TRP A 11 -29.15 40.60 -13.91
C TRP A 11 -27.68 40.23 -13.67
N TRP A 12 -26.74 41.08 -14.08
CA TRP A 12 -25.30 40.84 -13.88
C TRP A 12 -24.85 40.96 -12.42
N LEU A 13 -25.46 41.88 -11.64
CA LEU A 13 -25.16 42.05 -10.21
C LEU A 13 -25.70 40.90 -9.35
N LEU A 14 -26.79 40.25 -9.75
CA LEU A 14 -27.32 39.07 -9.05
C LEU A 14 -26.50 37.80 -9.36
N ALA A 15 -26.02 37.63 -10.59
CA ALA A 15 -25.10 36.55 -10.95
C ALA A 15 -23.73 36.69 -10.26
N ALA A 16 -23.23 37.92 -10.10
CA ALA A 16 -21.99 38.19 -9.37
C ALA A 16 -22.14 37.99 -7.85
N LEU A 17 -23.30 38.27 -7.25
CA LEU A 17 -23.53 38.00 -5.82
C LEU A 17 -23.75 36.51 -5.51
N LEU A 18 -24.33 35.74 -6.45
CA LEU A 18 -24.51 34.28 -6.30
C LEU A 18 -23.20 33.50 -6.47
N LEU A 19 -22.18 34.07 -7.13
CA LEU A 19 -20.83 33.49 -7.19
C LEU A 19 -19.97 33.82 -5.96
N LEU A 20 -20.39 34.76 -5.11
CA LEU A 20 -19.69 35.17 -3.87
C LEU A 20 -20.21 34.48 -2.60
N VAL A 21 -21.23 33.64 -2.72
CA VAL A 21 -21.74 32.79 -1.63
C VAL A 21 -21.78 31.34 -2.12
N MET A 22 -20.65 30.85 -2.64
CA MET A 22 -20.39 29.44 -2.42
C MET A 22 -20.12 29.30 -0.92
N PRO A 23 -20.85 28.45 -0.17
CA PRO A 23 -20.37 28.08 1.15
C PRO A 23 -18.92 27.63 0.95
N PRO A 24 -17.98 27.99 1.85
CA PRO A 24 -16.67 27.34 1.80
C PRO A 24 -16.95 25.85 1.68
N ARG A 25 -16.33 25.17 0.70
CA ARG A 25 -16.26 23.70 0.73
C ARG A 25 -15.92 23.39 2.17
N ALA A 26 -16.85 22.76 2.89
CA ALA A 26 -16.59 22.39 4.27
C ALA A 26 -15.27 21.64 4.19
N ALA A 27 -14.22 22.19 4.82
CA ALA A 27 -12.98 21.46 4.93
C ALA A 27 -13.39 20.13 5.53
N ALA A 28 -13.15 19.03 4.80
CA ALA A 28 -13.38 17.71 5.35
C ALA A 28 -12.70 17.73 6.72
N GLN A 29 -13.48 17.51 7.79
CA GLN A 29 -12.94 17.62 9.13
C GLN A 29 -11.75 16.69 9.18
N THR A 30 -10.58 17.23 9.51
CA THR A 30 -9.37 16.42 9.69
C THR A 30 -9.72 15.32 10.68
N PRO A 31 -9.55 14.03 10.31
CA PRO A 31 -9.93 12.93 11.19
C PRO A 31 -9.14 13.01 12.51
N GLU A 32 -9.72 12.49 13.59
CA GLU A 32 -9.09 12.50 14.91
C GLU A 32 -7.78 11.70 14.93
N TRP A 33 -7.76 10.61 14.17
CA TRP A 33 -6.58 9.79 13.93
C TRP A 33 -6.73 9.08 12.58
N VAL A 34 -5.63 8.58 12.04
CA VAL A 34 -5.61 7.72 10.83
C VAL A 34 -4.59 6.60 11.00
N GLU A 35 -4.70 5.58 10.15
CA GLU A 35 -3.71 4.49 10.13
C GLU A 35 -2.38 4.94 9.54
N PRO A 36 -1.27 4.36 10.01
CA PRO A 36 0.02 4.57 9.37
C PRO A 36 -0.03 4.08 7.91
N GLN A 37 0.65 4.81 7.04
CA GLN A 37 0.89 4.39 5.66
C GLN A 37 2.40 4.33 5.43
N ALA A 38 2.82 3.39 4.58
CA ALA A 38 4.18 3.42 4.07
C ALA A 38 4.33 4.58 3.09
N LEU A 39 5.54 5.13 3.01
CA LEU A 39 5.91 6.08 1.97
C LEU A 39 5.93 5.34 0.63
N ASN A 40 5.11 5.79 -0.32
CA ASN A 40 4.98 5.11 -1.60
C ASN A 40 6.19 5.39 -2.53
N ILE A 41 6.44 4.51 -3.50
CA ILE A 41 7.53 4.63 -4.48
C ILE A 41 7.53 5.96 -5.23
N VAL A 42 6.36 6.59 -5.43
CA VAL A 42 6.24 7.89 -6.10
C VAL A 42 6.96 9.03 -5.36
N ASP A 43 7.17 8.90 -4.05
CA ASP A 43 7.90 9.86 -3.22
C ASP A 43 9.40 9.51 -3.08
N ILE A 44 9.83 8.40 -3.67
CA ILE A 44 11.19 7.83 -3.56
C ILE A 44 11.89 7.88 -4.94
N ALA A 45 11.18 7.47 -5.99
CA ALA A 45 11.66 7.45 -7.37
C ALA A 45 12.05 8.87 -7.86
N GLY A 46 13.12 8.95 -8.64
CA GLY A 46 13.72 10.22 -9.06
C GLY A 46 14.50 10.98 -7.98
N GLN A 47 14.51 10.49 -6.73
CA GLN A 47 15.32 11.04 -5.62
C GLN A 47 16.35 10.03 -5.11
N VAL A 48 16.01 8.74 -5.14
CA VAL A 48 16.90 7.62 -4.84
C VAL A 48 17.41 7.00 -6.15
N PRO A 49 18.68 6.54 -6.23
CA PRO A 49 19.20 5.91 -7.44
C PRO A 49 18.39 4.68 -7.88
N ASP A 50 18.02 4.60 -9.16
CA ASP A 50 17.28 3.47 -9.73
C ASP A 50 17.95 2.11 -9.51
N GLU A 51 19.28 2.08 -9.47
CA GLU A 51 20.06 0.87 -9.20
C GLU A 51 19.83 0.29 -7.80
N VAL A 52 19.47 1.13 -6.83
CA VAL A 52 19.11 0.73 -5.46
C VAL A 52 17.68 0.19 -5.41
N LEU A 53 16.79 0.76 -6.21
CA LEU A 53 15.36 0.39 -6.25
C LEU A 53 15.06 -0.78 -7.20
N ARG A 54 16.00 -1.13 -8.08
CA ARG A 54 15.82 -2.14 -9.12
C ARG A 54 15.27 -3.45 -8.56
N ASP A 55 14.25 -3.97 -9.23
CA ASP A 55 13.55 -5.21 -8.88
C ASP A 55 12.81 -5.21 -7.54
N ALA A 56 12.82 -4.11 -6.78
CA ALA A 56 12.04 -3.98 -5.55
C ALA A 56 10.56 -4.20 -5.86
N ILE A 57 9.91 -5.05 -5.06
CA ILE A 57 8.47 -5.30 -5.13
C ILE A 57 7.77 -4.02 -4.68
N LEU A 58 6.99 -3.37 -5.52
CA LEU A 58 6.37 -2.07 -5.19
C LEU A 58 4.99 -2.22 -4.58
N THR A 59 4.24 -3.20 -5.06
CA THR A 59 2.87 -3.48 -4.64
C THR A 59 2.51 -4.91 -5.01
N PHE A 60 1.54 -5.46 -4.28
CA PHE A 60 0.96 -6.76 -4.56
C PHE A 60 -0.53 -6.76 -4.27
N SER A 61 -1.29 -7.36 -5.19
CA SER A 61 -2.67 -7.78 -4.97
C SER A 61 -2.81 -9.23 -5.42
N SER A 62 -3.58 -10.03 -4.67
CA SER A 62 -3.93 -11.39 -5.08
C SER A 62 -4.65 -11.42 -6.44
N ALA A 63 -5.34 -10.32 -6.77
CA ALA A 63 -6.05 -10.12 -8.02
C ALA A 63 -5.18 -9.44 -9.09
N GLY A 64 -4.37 -8.46 -8.71
CA GLY A 64 -3.53 -7.68 -9.63
C GLY A 64 -2.10 -8.21 -9.82
N GLY A 65 -1.69 -9.26 -9.13
CA GLY A 65 -0.31 -9.74 -9.19
C GLY A 65 0.70 -8.77 -8.57
N LEU A 66 1.95 -8.82 -9.04
CA LEU A 66 3.12 -8.22 -8.39
C LEU A 66 3.80 -7.21 -9.31
N ALA A 67 3.90 -5.93 -8.89
CA ALA A 67 4.68 -4.93 -9.61
C ALA A 67 6.10 -4.81 -9.04
N ARG A 68 7.10 -4.72 -9.92
CA ARG A 68 8.51 -4.56 -9.57
C ARG A 68 9.11 -3.36 -10.29
N PHE A 69 9.92 -2.59 -9.58
CA PHE A 69 10.55 -1.39 -10.12
C PHE A 69 11.57 -1.72 -11.21
N VAL A 70 11.56 -0.94 -12.30
CA VAL A 70 12.55 -1.03 -13.39
C VAL A 70 13.40 0.23 -13.43
N SER A 71 12.77 1.39 -13.54
CA SER A 71 13.44 2.69 -13.63
C SER A 71 12.51 3.85 -13.34
N SER A 72 13.10 5.03 -13.14
CA SER A 72 12.39 6.30 -13.05
C SER A 72 13.03 7.39 -13.92
N GLU A 73 12.21 8.33 -14.37
CA GLU A 73 12.64 9.49 -15.14
C GLU A 73 11.90 10.73 -14.64
N VAL A 74 12.63 11.82 -14.46
CA VAL A 74 12.05 13.13 -14.15
C VAL A 74 12.23 14.04 -15.36
N GLU A 75 11.13 14.50 -15.94
CA GLU A 75 11.11 15.45 -17.04
C GLU A 75 10.24 16.66 -16.66
N GLY A 76 10.89 17.79 -16.35
CA GLY A 76 10.19 18.97 -15.84
C GLY A 76 9.44 18.68 -14.54
N GLU A 77 8.12 18.89 -14.56
CA GLU A 77 7.22 18.64 -13.43
C GLU A 77 6.62 17.22 -13.43
N LEU A 78 7.07 16.34 -14.33
CA LEU A 78 6.57 14.97 -14.43
C LEU A 78 7.58 13.97 -13.89
N LEU A 79 7.06 12.98 -13.18
CA LEU A 79 7.77 11.77 -12.77
C LEU A 79 7.17 10.58 -13.52
N ARG A 80 8.01 9.83 -14.24
CA ARG A 80 7.67 8.57 -14.87
C ARG A 80 8.33 7.43 -14.12
N ILE A 81 7.55 6.39 -13.80
CA ILE A 81 8.02 5.18 -13.14
C ILE A 81 7.68 4.00 -14.03
N THR A 82 8.71 3.29 -14.49
CA THR A 82 8.57 2.07 -15.27
C THR A 82 8.60 0.88 -14.33
N VAL A 83 7.63 -0.01 -14.48
CA VAL A 83 7.50 -1.22 -13.68
C VAL A 83 7.25 -2.44 -14.56
N ARG A 84 7.75 -3.59 -14.12
CA ARG A 84 7.37 -4.91 -14.64
C ARG A 84 6.29 -5.48 -13.73
N ILE A 85 5.18 -5.92 -14.28
CA ILE A 85 4.09 -6.51 -13.50
C ILE A 85 3.92 -7.97 -13.91
N ASP A 86 4.15 -8.89 -12.98
CA ASP A 86 3.74 -10.28 -13.12
C ASP A 86 2.25 -10.38 -12.80
N THR A 87 1.44 -10.60 -13.82
CA THR A 87 -0.01 -10.42 -13.76
C THR A 87 -0.72 -11.64 -13.17
N ARG A 88 -2.05 -11.55 -13.07
CA ARG A 88 -2.93 -12.68 -12.77
C ARG A 88 -3.91 -12.91 -13.92
N ARG A 89 -4.25 -14.17 -14.16
CA ARG A 89 -5.25 -14.56 -15.15
C ARG A 89 -6.50 -15.10 -14.47
N PHE A 90 -7.63 -14.84 -15.09
CA PHE A 90 -8.95 -15.27 -14.64
C PHE A 90 -9.79 -15.73 -15.84
N PRO A 91 -10.65 -16.74 -15.67
CA PRO A 91 -11.52 -17.21 -16.75
C PRO A 91 -12.54 -16.14 -17.12
N ASP A 92 -12.76 -15.90 -18.41
CA ASP A 92 -13.67 -14.86 -18.92
C ASP A 92 -15.15 -15.29 -19.03
N GLY A 93 -15.47 -16.52 -18.61
CA GLY A 93 -16.81 -17.10 -18.71
C GLY A 93 -17.22 -17.58 -20.12
N MET A 94 -16.42 -17.29 -21.16
CA MET A 94 -16.63 -17.70 -22.56
C MET A 94 -15.62 -18.76 -23.04
N GLY A 95 -14.81 -19.28 -22.13
CA GLY A 95 -13.75 -20.27 -22.43
C GLY A 95 -12.40 -19.64 -22.78
N GLY A 96 -12.26 -18.32 -22.61
CA GLY A 96 -11.01 -17.59 -22.69
C GLY A 96 -10.52 -17.11 -21.32
N TRP A 97 -9.61 -16.15 -21.36
CA TRP A 97 -8.97 -15.55 -20.20
C TRP A 97 -9.05 -14.03 -20.27
N TYR A 98 -9.03 -13.40 -19.11
CA TYR A 98 -8.64 -12.01 -18.96
C TYR A 98 -7.49 -11.90 -17.97
N THR A 99 -6.68 -10.86 -18.15
CA THR A 99 -5.53 -10.53 -17.33
C THR A 99 -5.88 -9.38 -16.42
N GLN A 100 -5.58 -9.50 -15.13
CA GLN A 100 -5.61 -8.39 -14.18
C GLN A 100 -4.18 -8.04 -13.74
N PHE A 101 -3.93 -6.75 -13.55
CA PHE A 101 -2.66 -6.24 -13.08
C PHE A 101 -2.83 -5.04 -12.13
N THR A 102 -1.95 -4.93 -11.14
CA THR A 102 -2.11 -3.98 -10.02
C THR A 102 -1.73 -2.53 -10.39
N THR A 103 -2.33 -1.53 -9.71
CA THR A 103 -1.85 -0.14 -9.69
C THR A 103 -0.64 0.01 -8.75
N LEU A 104 -0.07 1.21 -8.61
CA LEU A 104 1.07 1.44 -7.70
C LEU A 104 0.70 1.74 -6.23
N GLY A 105 -0.60 1.82 -5.90
CA GLY A 105 -1.04 1.89 -4.50
C GLY A 105 -1.11 0.51 -3.87
N GLN A 106 -1.04 0.44 -2.54
CA GLN A 106 -1.21 -0.80 -1.77
C GLN A 106 -2.39 -0.67 -0.82
N ARG A 107 -3.34 -1.61 -0.94
CA ARG A 107 -4.52 -1.64 -0.06
C ARG A 107 -4.16 -2.19 1.32
N ALA A 108 -4.84 -1.66 2.33
CA ALA A 108 -4.88 -2.22 3.68
C ALA A 108 -5.80 -3.46 3.69
N HIS A 109 -5.20 -4.63 3.39
CA HIS A 109 -5.86 -5.94 3.43
C HIS A 109 -5.37 -6.71 4.65
N GLY A 110 -6.27 -7.13 5.54
CA GLY A 110 -5.82 -7.61 6.85
C GLY A 110 -4.97 -6.54 7.53
N ASP A 111 -3.94 -6.95 8.26
CA ASP A 111 -3.08 -6.05 9.02
C ASP A 111 -2.02 -5.37 8.13
N HIS A 112 -2.06 -5.54 6.80
CA HIS A 112 -1.10 -4.93 5.90
C HIS A 112 -1.08 -3.40 6.02
N MET A 113 0.11 -2.81 6.01
CA MET A 113 0.27 -1.36 5.93
C MET A 113 0.01 -0.85 4.51
N ALA A 114 -0.96 0.05 4.35
CA ALA A 114 -1.31 0.64 3.06
C ALA A 114 -0.25 1.62 2.53
N SER A 115 -0.32 1.92 1.24
CA SER A 115 0.37 3.06 0.63
C SER A 115 -0.50 3.70 -0.45
N ILE A 116 -0.46 5.03 -0.53
CA ILE A 116 -1.29 5.83 -1.42
C ILE A 116 -0.44 6.41 -2.56
N VAL A 117 -0.99 6.40 -3.77
CA VAL A 117 -0.45 7.15 -4.91
C VAL A 117 -1.35 8.33 -5.28
N PRO A 118 -0.78 9.46 -5.74
CA PRO A 118 -1.56 10.55 -6.32
C PRO A 118 -2.20 10.08 -7.63
N GLY A 119 -3.17 10.86 -8.13
CA GLY A 119 -3.71 10.61 -9.46
C GLY A 119 -2.63 10.83 -10.52
N GLY A 120 -2.62 9.98 -11.55
CA GLY A 120 -1.66 10.09 -12.65
C GLY A 120 -2.20 9.48 -13.94
N TRP A 121 -1.31 8.90 -14.73
CA TRP A 121 -1.61 8.20 -15.97
C TRP A 121 -0.86 6.88 -16.02
N VAL A 122 -1.36 5.94 -16.82
CA VAL A 122 -0.67 4.68 -17.12
C VAL A 122 -0.66 4.40 -18.61
N ARG A 123 0.50 3.95 -19.10
CA ARG A 123 0.66 3.26 -20.38
C ARG A 123 1.11 1.83 -20.12
N VAL A 124 0.57 0.88 -20.87
CA VAL A 124 0.81 -0.55 -20.65
C VAL A 124 1.27 -1.20 -21.94
N PHE A 125 2.27 -2.07 -21.84
CA PHE A 125 2.92 -2.72 -22.96
C PHE A 125 3.06 -4.22 -22.73
N ASP A 126 2.87 -5.00 -23.79
CA ASP A 126 3.32 -6.39 -23.93
C ASP A 126 4.48 -6.42 -24.93
N GLY A 127 5.70 -6.56 -24.41
CA GLY A 127 6.92 -6.32 -25.18
C GLY A 127 6.93 -4.90 -25.76
N ASP A 128 7.03 -4.80 -27.09
CA ASP A 128 7.00 -3.53 -27.82
C ASP A 128 5.57 -3.08 -28.22
N THR A 129 4.55 -3.88 -27.90
CA THR A 129 3.15 -3.58 -28.28
C THR A 129 2.45 -2.81 -27.17
N GLU A 130 1.95 -1.62 -27.48
CA GLU A 130 1.14 -0.85 -26.53
C GLU A 130 -0.30 -1.38 -26.45
N LEU A 131 -0.77 -1.63 -25.22
CA LEU A 131 -2.09 -2.15 -24.87
C LEU A 131 -2.93 -1.15 -24.08
N THR A 132 -2.47 0.10 -23.96
CA THR A 132 -3.11 1.15 -23.13
C THR A 132 -4.58 1.41 -23.49
N GLU A 133 -4.92 1.35 -24.79
CA GLU A 133 -6.29 1.57 -25.25
C GLU A 133 -7.22 0.37 -24.92
N ASP A 134 -6.65 -0.82 -24.79
CA ASP A 134 -7.36 -2.09 -24.58
C ASP A 134 -7.74 -2.33 -23.12
N ILE A 135 -7.28 -1.48 -22.19
CA ILE A 135 -7.68 -1.52 -20.78
C ILE A 135 -9.20 -1.39 -20.69
N ARG A 136 -9.85 -2.45 -20.21
CA ARG A 136 -11.31 -2.60 -20.24
C ARG A 136 -11.99 -1.96 -19.06
N TRP A 137 -11.42 -2.18 -17.88
CA TRP A 137 -11.98 -1.73 -16.62
C TRP A 137 -10.87 -1.53 -15.57
N MET A 138 -11.23 -0.80 -14.52
CA MET A 138 -10.43 -0.60 -13.32
C MET A 138 -11.29 -0.84 -12.09
N LEU A 139 -10.75 -1.58 -11.14
CA LEU A 139 -11.18 -1.65 -9.75
C LEU A 139 -10.16 -0.85 -8.93
N TYR A 140 -10.61 -0.02 -8.00
CA TYR A 140 -9.69 0.67 -7.10
C TYR A 140 -10.33 1.12 -5.80
N TRP A 141 -9.48 1.36 -4.81
CA TRP A 141 -9.85 1.98 -3.54
C TRP A 141 -9.41 3.44 -3.53
N ALA A 142 -10.35 4.35 -3.32
CA ALA A 142 -10.09 5.79 -3.36
C ALA A 142 -9.10 6.23 -2.26
N ALA A 143 -8.16 7.10 -2.64
CA ALA A 143 -7.27 7.75 -1.70
C ALA A 143 -8.03 8.82 -0.89
N GLU A 144 -8.18 8.59 0.41
CA GLU A 144 -8.89 9.51 1.30
C GLU A 144 -8.25 9.52 2.69
N LEU A 145 -8.14 10.71 3.28
CA LEU A 145 -7.72 10.86 4.66
C LEU A 145 -8.90 10.56 5.60
N LYS A 146 -9.07 9.29 5.95
CA LYS A 146 -10.17 8.80 6.79
C LYS A 146 -9.73 7.71 7.76
N GLN A 147 -10.56 7.48 8.76
CA GLN A 147 -10.45 6.31 9.64
C GLN A 147 -10.93 5.04 8.90
N PRO A 148 -10.38 3.86 9.24
CA PRO A 148 -10.90 2.59 8.75
C PRO A 148 -12.32 2.35 9.31
N GLU A 149 -13.10 1.52 8.62
CA GLU A 149 -14.46 1.15 9.02
C GLU A 149 -14.53 -0.11 9.90
N THR A 150 -13.41 -0.83 10.01
CA THR A 150 -13.27 -2.10 10.73
C THR A 150 -11.82 -2.29 11.21
N ASP A 151 -11.56 -3.32 12.00
CA ASP A 151 -10.25 -3.61 12.60
C ASP A 151 -9.21 -4.19 11.62
N ALA A 152 -7.97 -4.31 12.12
CA ALA A 152 -6.80 -4.82 11.42
C ALA A 152 -6.89 -6.29 10.94
N SER A 153 -7.84 -7.11 11.41
CA SER A 153 -8.00 -8.49 10.91
C SER A 153 -8.88 -8.57 9.66
N ALA A 154 -9.60 -7.50 9.32
CA ALA A 154 -10.58 -7.54 8.24
C ALA A 154 -9.92 -7.53 6.85
N PRO A 155 -10.49 -8.26 5.87
CA PRO A 155 -9.93 -8.33 4.52
C PRO A 155 -9.95 -6.98 3.80
N ASN A 156 -10.93 -6.11 4.07
CA ASN A 156 -10.99 -4.76 3.51
C ASN A 156 -11.33 -3.80 4.66
N ARG A 157 -10.38 -2.91 5.02
CA ARG A 157 -10.52 -2.03 6.21
C ARG A 157 -11.11 -0.66 5.91
N TYR A 158 -11.08 -0.27 4.65
CA TYR A 158 -11.63 0.98 4.17
C TYR A 158 -12.83 0.68 3.29
N PRO A 159 -13.86 1.55 3.26
CA PRO A 159 -15.05 1.31 2.47
C PRO A 159 -14.65 1.02 1.04
N GLU A 160 -15.31 0.03 0.47
CA GLU A 160 -15.34 -0.21 -0.96
C GLU A 160 -16.01 0.98 -1.63
N LEU A 161 -15.25 2.06 -1.81
CA LEU A 161 -15.43 2.98 -2.93
C LEU A 161 -14.84 2.34 -4.19
N GLU A 162 -15.14 1.05 -4.36
CA GLU A 162 -14.98 0.30 -5.58
C GLU A 162 -15.76 1.05 -6.63
N ARG A 163 -15.03 1.81 -7.46
CA ARG A 163 -15.57 2.30 -8.71
C ARG A 163 -15.09 1.33 -9.76
N GLU A 164 -15.86 0.27 -9.97
CA GLU A 164 -15.75 -0.49 -11.20
C GLU A 164 -16.04 0.47 -12.35
N ILE A 165 -15.00 0.81 -13.11
CA ILE A 165 -15.17 1.50 -14.38
C ILE A 165 -15.45 0.43 -15.42
N ILE A 166 -16.73 0.04 -15.55
CA ILE A 166 -17.18 -1.10 -16.37
C ILE A 166 -17.21 -0.72 -17.86
N GLU A 167 -17.09 -1.75 -18.70
CA GLU A 167 -17.04 -1.89 -20.17
C GLU A 167 -17.82 -0.92 -21.08
N ARG A 168 -18.67 -0.03 -20.54
CA ARG A 168 -19.33 1.03 -21.33
C ARG A 168 -18.29 2.02 -21.83
N VAL A 169 -18.27 2.26 -23.15
CA VAL A 169 -17.33 3.16 -23.83
C VAL A 169 -17.31 4.55 -23.17
N ASP A 170 -18.45 4.98 -22.64
CA ASP A 170 -18.69 6.30 -22.05
C ASP A 170 -18.16 6.42 -20.60
N GLU A 171 -17.85 5.29 -19.95
CA GLU A 171 -17.40 5.22 -18.55
C GLU A 171 -15.91 4.85 -18.44
N ARG A 172 -15.26 4.40 -19.54
CA ARG A 172 -13.82 4.06 -19.57
C ARG A 172 -12.94 5.18 -19.03
N LEU A 173 -11.83 4.80 -18.40
CA LEU A 173 -10.77 5.72 -17.99
C LEU A 173 -10.39 6.64 -19.18
N PRO A 174 -10.40 7.98 -19.03
CA PRO A 174 -10.04 8.88 -20.13
C PRO A 174 -8.66 8.54 -20.69
N LEU A 175 -8.54 8.48 -22.01
CA LEU A 175 -7.24 8.41 -22.68
C LEU A 175 -6.76 9.83 -22.93
N GLU A 176 -5.63 10.18 -22.33
CA GLU A 176 -5.00 11.50 -22.43
C GLU A 176 -3.57 11.36 -22.99
N GLU A 177 -2.86 12.48 -23.14
CA GLU A 177 -1.51 12.52 -23.73
C GLU A 177 -0.52 11.54 -23.08
N HIS A 178 -0.62 11.35 -21.76
CA HIS A 178 0.30 10.51 -20.99
C HIS A 178 -0.21 9.08 -20.76
N GLY A 179 -1.36 8.70 -21.31
CA GLY A 179 -1.97 7.37 -21.17
C GLY A 179 -3.38 7.41 -20.57
N ARG A 180 -3.85 6.29 -20.03
CA ARG A 180 -5.15 6.23 -19.33
C ARG A 180 -5.05 6.97 -17.99
N ARG A 181 -5.91 7.95 -17.76
CA ARG A 181 -5.97 8.74 -16.53
C ARG A 181 -6.39 7.83 -15.36
N LEU A 182 -5.57 7.75 -14.33
CA LEU A 182 -5.85 7.02 -13.09
C LEU A 182 -6.18 7.97 -11.94
N PRO A 183 -7.24 7.72 -11.15
CA PRO A 183 -7.50 8.47 -9.93
C PRO A 183 -6.43 8.19 -8.86
N ALA A 184 -6.32 9.09 -7.89
CA ALA A 184 -5.55 8.81 -6.67
C ALA A 184 -6.17 7.58 -5.97
N ASN A 185 -5.33 6.64 -5.58
CA ASN A 185 -5.80 5.36 -5.06
C ASN A 185 -4.86 4.79 -3.98
N MET A 186 -5.44 3.97 -3.11
CA MET A 186 -4.75 3.14 -2.14
C MET A 186 -4.64 1.69 -2.63
N GLY A 187 -4.45 1.50 -3.94
CA GLY A 187 -4.45 0.19 -4.58
C GLY A 187 -5.65 -0.01 -5.51
N GLY A 188 -5.50 -0.98 -6.40
CA GLY A 188 -6.47 -1.34 -7.42
C GLY A 188 -5.91 -2.29 -8.46
N GLU A 189 -6.77 -2.67 -9.39
CA GLU A 189 -6.54 -3.61 -10.47
C GLU A 189 -7.09 -3.06 -11.79
N LEU A 190 -6.31 -3.23 -12.85
CA LEU A 190 -6.67 -2.93 -14.23
C LEU A 190 -6.79 -4.24 -15.00
N ALA A 191 -7.64 -4.28 -16.03
CA ALA A 191 -7.84 -5.51 -16.79
C ALA A 191 -7.69 -5.38 -18.31
N LEU A 192 -7.13 -6.44 -18.90
CA LEU A 192 -6.94 -6.66 -20.34
C LEU A 192 -7.54 -8.01 -20.75
N SER A 193 -7.81 -8.17 -22.04
CA SER A 193 -8.19 -9.47 -22.59
C SER A 193 -7.00 -10.40 -22.79
N GLY A 194 -7.28 -11.70 -22.72
CA GLY A 194 -6.28 -12.75 -22.92
C GLY A 194 -5.51 -13.07 -21.64
N ASP A 195 -4.60 -14.03 -21.78
CA ASP A 195 -3.62 -14.39 -20.75
C ASP A 195 -2.28 -13.72 -21.13
N ILE A 196 -1.94 -12.63 -20.45
CA ILE A 196 -0.73 -11.83 -20.67
C ILE A 196 0.11 -11.94 -19.39
N PRO A 197 1.05 -12.90 -19.30
CA PRO A 197 1.84 -13.21 -18.11
C PRO A 197 2.52 -12.04 -17.42
N VAL A 198 2.99 -11.10 -18.23
CA VAL A 198 3.86 -10.01 -17.83
C VAL A 198 3.49 -8.82 -18.67
N VAL A 199 3.30 -7.67 -18.02
CA VAL A 199 3.20 -6.39 -18.70
C VAL A 199 4.31 -5.46 -18.22
N THR A 200 4.73 -4.55 -19.08
CA THR A 200 5.49 -3.36 -18.66
C THR A 200 4.51 -2.20 -18.54
N ALA A 201 4.48 -1.53 -17.40
CA ALA A 201 3.64 -0.35 -17.20
C ALA A 201 4.51 0.87 -16.92
N ILE A 202 4.17 1.99 -17.56
CA ILE A 202 4.78 3.30 -17.31
C ILE A 202 3.73 4.16 -16.63
N TYR A 203 3.91 4.41 -15.33
CA TYR A 203 3.07 5.31 -14.57
C TYR A 203 3.66 6.71 -14.61
N THR A 204 2.85 7.70 -14.99
CA THR A 204 3.26 9.10 -15.02
C THR A 204 2.48 9.87 -13.96
N PHE A 205 3.17 10.71 -13.20
CA PHE A 205 2.58 11.56 -12.16
C PHE A 205 3.10 12.99 -12.31
N GLU A 206 2.30 13.96 -11.85
CA GLU A 206 2.88 15.23 -11.41
C GLU A 206 3.84 14.94 -10.28
N ARG A 207 5.06 15.49 -10.37
CA ARG A 207 6.15 15.20 -9.44
C ARG A 207 5.75 15.65 -8.03
N PRO A 208 5.71 14.73 -7.04
CA PRO A 208 5.47 15.12 -5.66
C PRO A 208 6.55 16.08 -5.15
N THR A 209 6.13 17.10 -4.41
CA THR A 209 7.05 18.08 -3.79
C THR A 209 6.88 18.19 -2.27
N ALA A 210 5.93 17.44 -1.70
CA ALA A 210 5.63 17.46 -0.27
C ALA A 210 6.68 16.75 0.60
N THR A 211 7.70 16.10 0.01
CA THR A 211 8.77 15.42 0.75
C THR A 211 10.06 15.30 -0.04
N THR A 212 11.19 15.29 0.67
CA THR A 212 12.52 14.97 0.13
C THR A 212 12.98 13.63 0.69
N THR A 213 13.44 12.74 -0.19
CA THR A 213 13.93 11.40 0.18
C THR A 213 15.41 11.26 -0.17
N GLN A 214 16.22 10.86 0.81
CA GLN A 214 17.65 10.64 0.65
C GLN A 214 18.01 9.18 0.97
N TYR A 215 18.75 8.54 0.06
CA TYR A 215 19.39 7.26 0.30
C TYR A 215 20.58 7.40 1.24
N LEU A 216 20.62 6.59 2.31
CA LEU A 216 21.69 6.62 3.31
C LEU A 216 22.63 5.40 3.24
N GLY A 217 22.21 4.31 2.62
CA GLY A 217 22.99 3.08 2.54
C GLY A 217 22.09 1.84 2.47
N THR A 218 22.69 0.74 2.03
CA THR A 218 22.08 -0.59 1.99
C THR A 218 22.86 -1.53 2.89
N GLN A 219 22.14 -2.23 3.77
CA GLN A 219 22.65 -3.41 4.47
C GLN A 219 22.28 -4.65 3.64
N HIS A 220 23.29 -5.37 3.18
CA HIS A 220 23.14 -6.61 2.43
C HIS A 220 23.14 -7.82 3.38
N THR A 221 22.20 -8.73 3.17
CA THR A 221 22.10 -9.98 3.94
C THR A 221 21.45 -11.07 3.08
N ASP A 222 21.27 -12.25 3.65
CA ASP A 222 20.50 -13.32 3.06
C ASP A 222 19.71 -14.10 4.12
N PHE A 223 18.73 -14.87 3.67
CA PHE A 223 17.90 -15.71 4.54
C PHE A 223 17.67 -17.10 3.93
N PRO A 224 17.48 -18.15 4.75
CA PRO A 224 17.22 -19.50 4.26
C PRO A 224 15.74 -19.69 3.94
N SER A 225 15.37 -20.84 3.38
CA SER A 225 13.95 -21.22 3.33
C SER A 225 13.36 -21.36 4.74
N TYR A 226 12.09 -20.98 4.87
CA TYR A 226 11.30 -21.10 6.08
C TYR A 226 10.96 -22.57 6.34
N ILE A 227 11.18 -23.01 7.58
CA ILE A 227 10.80 -24.35 8.06
C ILE A 227 10.08 -24.18 9.38
N ALA A 228 8.85 -24.68 9.46
CA ALA A 228 8.05 -24.71 10.67
C ALA A 228 7.12 -25.94 10.62
N PRO A 229 6.51 -26.34 11.75
CA PRO A 229 5.47 -27.36 11.75
C PRO A 229 4.40 -27.01 10.71
N PRO A 230 3.96 -27.97 9.88
CA PRO A 230 3.02 -27.69 8.81
C PRO A 230 1.67 -27.25 9.38
N ASP A 231 1.17 -26.11 8.90
CA ASP A 231 -0.15 -25.57 9.24
C ASP A 231 -0.92 -25.11 7.98
N GLY A 232 -2.01 -24.36 8.17
CA GLY A 232 -2.80 -23.83 7.07
C GLY A 232 -2.10 -22.73 6.25
N GLY A 233 -1.07 -22.08 6.80
CA GLY A 233 -0.36 -20.96 6.17
C GLY A 233 0.48 -21.36 4.95
N ALA A 234 0.79 -22.65 4.79
CA ALA A 234 1.51 -23.18 3.63
C ALA A 234 0.67 -23.24 2.33
N GLY A 235 -0.65 -23.06 2.43
CA GLY A 235 -1.56 -23.08 1.27
C GLY A 235 -1.40 -24.35 0.42
N LEU A 236 -1.30 -24.18 -0.90
CA LEU A 236 -1.12 -25.26 -1.87
C LEU A 236 0.23 -25.98 -1.73
N LEU A 237 1.24 -25.35 -1.12
CA LEU A 237 2.58 -25.92 -0.95
C LEU A 237 2.71 -26.83 0.27
N ARG A 238 1.62 -27.03 1.04
CA ARG A 238 1.63 -27.90 2.22
C ARG A 238 2.31 -29.27 1.99
N PRO A 239 2.11 -29.98 0.86
CA PRO A 239 2.76 -31.28 0.63
C PRO A 239 4.29 -31.23 0.59
N VAL A 240 4.92 -30.19 0.03
CA VAL A 240 6.39 -30.05 0.09
C VAL A 240 6.86 -29.54 1.44
N VAL A 241 6.10 -28.67 2.09
CA VAL A 241 6.41 -28.19 3.46
C VAL A 241 6.46 -29.35 4.43
N GLU A 242 5.49 -30.26 4.37
CA GLU A 242 5.47 -31.49 5.20
C GLU A 242 6.72 -32.35 4.99
N GLN A 243 7.18 -32.50 3.73
CA GLN A 243 8.39 -33.28 3.42
C GLN A 243 9.67 -32.59 3.88
N ILE A 244 9.77 -31.26 3.73
CA ILE A 244 10.90 -30.47 4.23
C ILE A 244 10.97 -30.57 5.75
N TYR A 245 9.83 -30.35 6.44
CA TYR A 245 9.75 -30.42 7.89
C TYR A 245 10.07 -31.82 8.41
N ALA A 246 9.52 -32.87 7.80
CA ALA A 246 9.82 -34.26 8.20
C ALA A 246 11.31 -34.62 8.06
N ARG A 247 12.02 -33.98 7.12
CA ARG A 247 13.43 -34.25 6.86
C ARG A 247 14.38 -33.40 7.71
N TYR A 248 14.08 -32.11 7.86
CA TYR A 248 15.00 -31.12 8.45
C TYR A 248 14.48 -30.45 9.72
N GLY A 249 13.23 -30.69 10.13
CA GLY A 249 12.62 -30.08 11.30
C GLY A 249 13.43 -30.31 12.57
N ASP A 250 13.85 -31.55 12.83
CA ASP A 250 14.70 -31.89 13.98
C ASP A 250 16.10 -31.25 13.87
N GLU A 251 16.66 -31.17 12.65
CA GLU A 251 17.99 -30.58 12.39
C GLU A 251 18.02 -29.09 12.76
N VAL A 252 16.94 -28.37 12.49
CA VAL A 252 16.84 -26.92 12.75
C VAL A 252 16.23 -26.60 14.12
N GLY A 253 15.96 -27.60 14.96
CA GLY A 253 15.36 -27.40 16.28
C GLY A 253 13.87 -27.06 16.26
N GLY A 254 13.16 -27.49 15.22
CA GLY A 254 11.71 -27.36 15.04
C GLY A 254 11.30 -26.17 14.18
N ILE A 255 12.00 -25.02 14.26
CA ILE A 255 11.68 -23.84 13.45
C ILE A 255 12.97 -23.23 12.90
N ARG A 256 13.00 -22.96 11.59
CA ARG A 256 14.02 -22.16 10.91
C ARG A 256 13.40 -20.87 10.38
N HIS A 257 13.49 -19.81 11.18
CA HIS A 257 13.09 -18.45 10.82
C HIS A 257 14.01 -17.47 11.52
N PRO A 258 15.09 -17.01 10.86
CA PRO A 258 16.07 -16.17 11.53
C PRO A 258 15.49 -14.78 11.82
N ARG A 259 15.95 -14.15 12.91
CA ARG A 259 15.85 -12.70 13.07
C ARG A 259 17.13 -12.04 12.56
N ILE A 260 16.98 -11.10 11.66
CA ILE A 260 18.10 -10.38 11.04
C ILE A 260 18.22 -9.01 11.71
N PRO A 261 19.33 -8.70 12.40
CA PRO A 261 19.53 -7.39 13.02
C PRO A 261 19.49 -6.26 11.99
N LEU A 262 18.94 -5.12 12.39
CA LEU A 262 18.97 -3.87 11.64
C LEU A 262 20.13 -3.01 12.15
N ASP A 263 20.93 -2.46 11.23
CA ASP A 263 21.98 -1.48 11.54
C ASP A 263 21.70 -0.12 10.85
N PRO A 264 20.63 0.59 11.28
CA PRO A 264 20.23 1.83 10.62
C PRO A 264 21.26 2.95 10.86
N PRO A 265 21.70 3.66 9.80
CA PRO A 265 22.45 4.91 9.98
C PRO A 265 21.69 5.89 10.88
N ALA A 266 22.41 6.68 11.69
CA ALA A 266 21.79 7.54 12.72
C ALA A 266 20.70 8.50 12.19
N ALA A 267 20.80 8.91 10.92
CA ALA A 267 19.84 9.80 10.27
C ALA A 267 18.63 9.08 9.65
N ALA A 268 18.63 7.73 9.61
CA ALA A 268 17.56 6.96 9.01
C ALA A 268 16.27 7.07 9.85
N ASN A 269 15.16 7.34 9.16
CA ASN A 269 13.82 7.34 9.74
C ASN A 269 12.84 6.43 8.99
N TYR A 270 13.24 5.91 7.82
CA TYR A 270 12.51 4.95 7.02
C TYR A 270 13.40 3.78 6.57
N VAL A 271 12.78 2.63 6.31
CA VAL A 271 13.42 1.43 5.74
C VAL A 271 12.59 0.87 4.59
N LEU A 272 13.26 0.42 3.53
CA LEU A 272 12.67 -0.28 2.39
C LEU A 272 13.40 -1.62 2.22
N PHE A 273 12.69 -2.64 1.76
CA PHE A 273 13.27 -3.97 1.55
C PHE A 273 13.22 -4.35 0.08
N SER A 274 14.31 -4.94 -0.43
CA SER A 274 14.35 -5.51 -1.77
C SER A 274 14.82 -6.96 -1.70
N TYR A 275 14.03 -7.85 -2.28
CA TYR A 275 14.27 -9.29 -2.34
C TYR A 275 13.54 -9.87 -3.56
N PRO A 276 14.04 -10.96 -4.14
CA PRO A 276 13.37 -11.62 -5.25
C PRO A 276 12.03 -12.24 -4.79
N PRO A 277 10.97 -12.22 -5.62
CA PRO A 277 9.70 -12.81 -5.27
C PRO A 277 9.77 -14.34 -5.27
N LEU A 278 8.84 -14.97 -4.55
CA LEU A 278 8.54 -16.39 -4.70
C LEU A 278 8.07 -16.63 -6.14
N LEU A 279 8.51 -17.72 -6.79
CA LEU A 279 8.19 -18.01 -8.19
C LEU A 279 6.87 -18.78 -8.38
N MET A 280 5.99 -18.74 -7.37
CA MET A 280 4.72 -19.46 -7.35
C MET A 280 3.73 -18.77 -6.41
N ASP A 281 2.44 -18.89 -6.68
CA ASP A 281 1.37 -18.37 -5.81
C ASP A 281 0.75 -19.52 -5.01
N ALA A 282 1.20 -19.67 -3.77
CA ALA A 282 0.75 -20.72 -2.88
C ALA A 282 -0.74 -20.59 -2.47
N TYR A 283 -1.36 -19.44 -2.71
CA TYR A 283 -2.66 -19.09 -2.13
C TYR A 283 -3.80 -19.09 -3.15
N ASP A 284 -3.52 -19.03 -4.45
CA ASP A 284 -4.53 -19.16 -5.50
C ASP A 284 -5.12 -20.58 -5.58
N GLN A 285 -6.22 -20.81 -4.86
CA GLN A 285 -6.93 -22.10 -4.83
C GLN A 285 -7.45 -22.58 -6.19
N SER A 286 -7.64 -21.68 -7.16
CA SER A 286 -8.02 -22.06 -8.52
C SER A 286 -6.87 -22.75 -9.27
N ARG A 287 -5.63 -22.60 -8.77
CA ARG A 287 -4.36 -23.01 -9.40
C ARG A 287 -4.10 -22.35 -10.76
N ASN A 288 -4.94 -21.42 -11.19
CA ASN A 288 -4.75 -20.73 -12.46
C ASN A 288 -3.46 -19.92 -12.46
N ASN A 289 -3.04 -19.42 -11.30
CA ASN A 289 -1.87 -18.58 -11.12
C ASN A 289 -0.76 -19.24 -10.29
N ILE A 290 -0.77 -20.58 -10.12
CA ILE A 290 0.23 -21.27 -9.29
C ILE A 290 1.68 -21.01 -9.75
N GLU A 291 1.91 -20.80 -11.04
CA GLU A 291 3.23 -20.46 -11.60
C GLU A 291 3.50 -18.94 -11.67
N ARG A 292 2.59 -18.11 -11.15
CA ARG A 292 2.80 -16.67 -11.11
C ARG A 292 3.53 -16.29 -9.83
N PRO A 293 4.51 -15.36 -9.88
CA PRO A 293 5.20 -14.90 -8.70
C PRO A 293 4.27 -14.27 -7.65
N SER A 294 4.62 -14.44 -6.39
CA SER A 294 4.01 -13.76 -5.25
C SER A 294 5.09 -13.15 -4.35
N PRO A 295 4.77 -12.12 -3.55
CA PRO A 295 5.70 -11.66 -2.54
C PRO A 295 5.73 -12.69 -1.40
N GLY A 296 6.58 -12.42 -0.42
CA GLY A 296 6.37 -12.91 0.94
C GLY A 296 6.32 -11.72 1.88
N THR A 297 6.02 -11.98 3.14
CA THR A 297 5.80 -10.94 4.15
C THR A 297 7.07 -10.69 4.95
N ILE A 298 7.51 -9.43 5.02
CA ILE A 298 8.52 -9.00 6.00
C ILE A 298 7.82 -8.44 7.22
N ARG A 299 8.38 -8.66 8.40
CA ARG A 299 7.93 -8.03 9.64
C ARG A 299 9.12 -7.44 10.40
N LEU A 300 8.93 -6.29 11.01
CA LEU A 300 9.89 -5.69 11.95
C LEU A 300 9.64 -6.25 13.35
N ALA A 301 10.68 -6.30 14.18
CA ALA A 301 10.55 -6.81 15.53
C ALA A 301 11.47 -6.07 16.51
N PRO A 302 11.04 -5.89 17.78
CA PRO A 302 11.88 -5.44 18.88
C PRO A 302 12.55 -6.60 19.63
N ASP A 303 12.01 -7.82 19.50
CA ASP A 303 12.51 -9.05 20.14
C ASP A 303 12.04 -10.31 19.38
N GLU A 304 12.16 -11.49 20.00
CA GLU A 304 11.77 -12.76 19.39
C GLU A 304 10.25 -13.02 19.38
N GLY A 305 9.51 -12.41 20.31
CA GLY A 305 8.11 -12.72 20.60
C GLY A 305 7.09 -11.71 20.07
N MET A 306 7.54 -10.56 19.56
CA MET A 306 6.69 -9.53 18.96
C MET A 306 7.03 -9.29 17.49
N LEU A 307 6.01 -9.24 16.65
CA LEU A 307 6.10 -8.92 15.24
C LEU A 307 5.30 -7.66 14.94
N SER A 308 5.78 -6.89 13.97
CA SER A 308 4.99 -5.84 13.36
C SER A 308 3.88 -6.43 12.52
N THR A 309 2.95 -5.56 12.17
CA THR A 309 2.04 -5.78 11.07
C THR A 309 2.75 -6.17 9.77
N ASP A 310 2.03 -6.82 8.87
CA ASP A 310 2.55 -7.32 7.60
C ASP A 310 3.06 -6.23 6.64
N LEU A 311 4.31 -6.41 6.19
CA LEU A 311 4.97 -5.55 5.20
C LEU A 311 5.12 -6.33 3.88
N VAL A 312 4.08 -6.27 3.04
CA VAL A 312 3.95 -7.07 1.79
C VAL A 312 4.31 -6.32 0.50
N GLN A 313 4.75 -5.08 0.62
CA GLN A 313 5.07 -4.17 -0.47
C GLN A 313 6.40 -3.44 -0.21
N GLY A 314 6.95 -2.78 -1.22
CA GLY A 314 8.19 -2.02 -1.15
C GLY A 314 7.98 -0.53 -1.04
N GLY A 315 6.86 -0.09 -0.47
CA GLY A 315 6.83 1.22 0.19
C GLY A 315 7.90 1.28 1.28
N ALA A 316 8.42 2.47 1.58
CA ALA A 316 9.32 2.63 2.71
C ALA A 316 8.53 2.76 4.02
N PHE A 317 8.92 2.01 5.04
CA PHE A 317 8.22 1.90 6.31
C PHE A 317 8.87 2.76 7.40
N PRO A 318 8.08 3.42 8.27
CA PRO A 318 8.61 4.17 9.41
C PRO A 318 9.41 3.28 10.37
N LEU A 319 10.67 3.61 10.66
CA LEU A 319 11.50 2.85 11.62
C LEU A 319 11.10 3.07 13.08
N ARG A 320 10.43 4.20 13.38
CA ARG A 320 10.08 4.59 14.75
C ARG A 320 8.58 4.67 14.96
N ALA A 321 7.75 4.22 14.05
CA ALA A 321 6.31 4.15 14.24
C ALA A 321 5.81 2.85 13.65
N VAL A 322 5.84 1.79 14.47
CA VAL A 322 5.57 0.41 14.05
C VAL A 322 4.57 -0.19 15.02
N TRP A 323 3.50 -0.78 14.51
CA TRP A 323 2.43 -1.39 15.30
C TRP A 323 2.58 -2.90 15.31
N GLN A 324 2.18 -3.52 16.42
CA GLN A 324 2.18 -4.95 16.60
C GLN A 324 1.16 -5.61 15.67
N ASP A 325 1.51 -6.79 15.17
CA ASP A 325 0.63 -7.72 14.44
C ASP A 325 -0.71 -7.93 15.15
N ALA A 326 -1.81 -7.94 14.39
CA ALA A 326 -3.17 -8.08 14.91
C ALA A 326 -3.38 -9.43 15.60
N ASP A 327 -2.77 -10.50 15.10
CA ASP A 327 -2.89 -11.85 15.67
C ASP A 327 -2.10 -12.01 16.98
N GLN A 328 -1.24 -11.04 17.31
CA GLN A 328 -0.42 -11.00 18.52
C GLN A 328 -0.84 -9.91 19.51
N SER A 329 -1.77 -9.04 19.11
CA SER A 329 -2.23 -7.94 19.94
C SER A 329 -3.28 -8.41 20.96
N ALA A 330 -3.28 -7.76 22.12
CA ALA A 330 -4.32 -7.88 23.14
C ALA A 330 -5.00 -6.51 23.39
N GLY A 331 -4.88 -5.59 22.42
CA GLY A 331 -5.36 -4.23 22.50
C GLY A 331 -6.89 -4.16 22.50
N PRO A 332 -7.52 -3.48 23.47
CA PRO A 332 -8.98 -3.39 23.51
C PRO A 332 -9.58 -2.40 22.50
N GLU A 333 -8.75 -1.64 21.76
CA GLU A 333 -9.20 -0.60 20.83
C GLU A 333 -8.24 -0.40 19.64
N TYR A 334 -6.94 -0.30 19.92
CA TYR A 334 -5.89 -0.11 18.92
C TYR A 334 -4.76 -1.12 19.12
N LEU A 335 -4.08 -1.46 18.03
CA LEU A 335 -2.86 -2.25 18.07
C LEU A 335 -1.80 -1.51 18.87
N SER A 336 -1.00 -2.27 19.61
CA SER A 336 0.07 -1.70 20.42
C SER A 336 1.20 -1.17 19.55
N LEU A 337 1.68 0.03 19.86
CA LEU A 337 2.92 0.52 19.27
C LEU A 337 4.08 -0.33 19.81
N LEU A 338 4.91 -0.87 18.93
CA LEU A 338 6.06 -1.65 19.33
C LEU A 338 7.11 -0.77 20.04
N PRO A 339 7.88 -1.36 20.98
CA PRO A 339 9.19 -0.84 21.36
C PRO A 339 10.08 -0.58 20.14
N PRO A 340 11.18 0.17 20.28
CA PRO A 340 12.13 0.37 19.19
C PRO A 340 12.52 -0.96 18.54
N VAL A 341 12.29 -1.06 17.23
CA VAL A 341 12.64 -2.26 16.45
C VAL A 341 14.14 -2.27 16.20
N ASP A 342 14.75 -3.44 16.33
CA ASP A 342 16.20 -3.64 16.16
C ASP A 342 16.52 -4.83 15.22
N ARG A 343 15.49 -5.52 14.74
CA ARG A 343 15.61 -6.67 13.83
C ARG A 343 14.40 -6.76 12.91
N LEU A 344 14.54 -7.59 11.89
CA LEU A 344 13.45 -8.01 11.03
C LEU A 344 13.33 -9.52 11.00
N THR A 345 12.17 -9.96 10.54
CA THR A 345 11.83 -11.32 10.17
C THR A 345 11.72 -11.36 8.64
N PRO A 346 12.52 -12.19 7.95
CA PRO A 346 12.51 -12.24 6.50
C PRO A 346 11.24 -12.94 5.97
N PRO A 347 10.97 -12.84 4.65
CA PRO A 347 9.85 -13.51 4.01
C PRO A 347 9.77 -15.01 4.34
N GLU A 348 8.56 -15.49 4.60
CA GLU A 348 8.26 -16.91 4.85
C GLU A 348 8.26 -17.73 3.55
N PHE A 349 9.45 -17.89 2.95
CA PHE A 349 9.61 -18.66 1.73
C PHE A 349 9.88 -20.13 2.03
N TYR A 350 8.86 -20.97 1.93
CA TYR A 350 9.00 -22.43 2.00
C TYR A 350 9.89 -22.98 0.88
N VAL A 351 9.67 -22.49 -0.34
CA VAL A 351 10.50 -22.77 -1.52
C VAL A 351 11.20 -21.45 -1.91
N PRO A 352 12.53 -21.34 -1.78
CA PRO A 352 13.20 -20.08 -2.00
C PRO A 352 13.21 -19.67 -3.49
N PRO A 353 13.27 -18.36 -3.78
CA PRO A 353 13.47 -17.83 -5.12
C PRO A 353 14.67 -18.49 -5.83
N GLY A 354 14.51 -18.77 -7.14
CA GLY A 354 15.51 -19.48 -7.95
C GLY A 354 15.29 -21.00 -8.05
N ILE A 355 14.27 -21.53 -7.38
CA ILE A 355 13.76 -22.89 -7.59
C ILE A 355 12.43 -22.77 -8.33
N PRO A 356 12.37 -23.14 -9.63
CA PRO A 356 11.13 -23.12 -10.41
C PRO A 356 10.08 -24.05 -9.81
N PHE A 357 8.81 -23.79 -10.13
CA PHE A 357 7.71 -24.67 -9.78
C PHE A 357 7.96 -26.10 -10.28
N ASP A 358 7.73 -27.08 -9.40
CA ASP A 358 7.69 -28.50 -9.69
C ASP A 358 6.34 -29.05 -9.20
N PRO A 359 5.63 -29.87 -9.99
CA PRO A 359 4.35 -30.46 -9.56
C PRO A 359 4.41 -31.19 -8.21
N CYS A 360 5.57 -31.74 -7.83
CA CYS A 360 5.76 -32.37 -6.53
C CYS A 360 5.47 -31.42 -5.35
N PHE A 361 5.56 -30.10 -5.57
CA PHE A 361 5.27 -29.10 -4.53
C PHE A 361 3.83 -29.16 -4.03
N VAL A 362 2.89 -29.48 -4.92
CA VAL A 362 1.46 -29.56 -4.64
C VAL A 362 0.93 -31.00 -4.61
N GLU A 363 1.70 -31.96 -5.12
CA GLU A 363 1.32 -33.38 -5.17
C GLU A 363 2.02 -34.22 -4.09
N GLY A 364 3.16 -33.76 -3.58
CA GLY A 364 4.07 -34.54 -2.75
C GLY A 364 5.09 -35.35 -3.58
N GLY A 365 5.91 -36.16 -2.90
CA GLY A 365 6.88 -37.06 -3.56
C GLY A 365 8.09 -36.34 -4.16
N CYS A 366 8.48 -35.20 -3.60
CA CYS A 366 9.65 -34.46 -4.05
C CYS A 366 10.93 -35.26 -3.79
N SER A 367 11.85 -35.25 -4.75
CA SER A 367 13.13 -35.96 -4.60
C SER A 367 13.97 -35.40 -3.46
N ASP A 368 14.74 -36.27 -2.80
CA ASP A 368 15.71 -35.90 -1.77
C ASP A 368 16.66 -34.78 -2.22
N ALA A 369 17.11 -34.83 -3.49
CA ALA A 369 17.99 -33.82 -4.06
C ALA A 369 17.31 -32.44 -4.17
N LEU A 370 16.01 -32.42 -4.51
CA LEU A 370 15.23 -31.18 -4.57
C LEU A 370 14.99 -30.62 -3.17
N LEU A 371 14.62 -31.47 -2.21
CA LEU A 371 14.43 -31.07 -0.81
C LEU A 371 15.73 -30.52 -0.20
N GLN A 372 16.88 -31.16 -0.47
CA GLN A 372 18.20 -30.66 -0.07
C GLN A 372 18.52 -29.32 -0.73
N ARG A 373 18.25 -29.16 -2.03
CA ARG A 373 18.45 -27.89 -2.72
C ARG A 373 17.60 -26.77 -2.10
N ILE A 374 16.34 -27.04 -1.75
CA ILE A 374 15.48 -26.07 -1.03
C ILE A 374 16.10 -25.72 0.33
N TYR A 375 16.54 -26.73 1.08
CA TYR A 375 17.14 -26.55 2.40
C TYR A 375 18.40 -25.68 2.38
N ASP A 376 19.29 -25.89 1.40
CA ASP A 376 20.59 -25.23 1.27
C ASP A 376 20.53 -23.83 0.63
N THR A 377 19.46 -23.52 -0.10
CA THR A 377 19.36 -22.25 -0.84
C THR A 377 19.19 -21.07 0.12
N ARG A 378 19.98 -20.02 -0.12
CA ARG A 378 19.89 -18.72 0.55
C ARG A 378 19.37 -17.67 -0.42
N THR A 379 18.47 -16.81 0.06
CA THR A 379 17.83 -15.75 -0.71
C THR A 379 18.42 -14.40 -0.30
N PRO A 380 18.94 -13.60 -1.26
CA PRO A 380 19.46 -12.27 -0.95
C PRO A 380 18.34 -11.34 -0.48
N LEU A 381 18.67 -10.46 0.45
CA LEU A 381 17.81 -9.41 0.97
C LEU A 381 18.63 -8.13 1.14
N ASP A 382 18.14 -7.05 0.54
CA ASP A 382 18.68 -5.72 0.70
C ASP A 382 17.78 -4.91 1.63
N ILE A 383 18.38 -4.33 2.67
CA ILE A 383 17.73 -3.45 3.63
C ILE A 383 18.21 -2.03 3.34
N ILE A 384 17.33 -1.23 2.75
CA ILE A 384 17.65 0.10 2.24
C ILE A 384 17.20 1.15 3.25
N TYR A 385 18.15 1.95 3.74
CA TYR A 385 17.88 2.99 4.72
C TYR A 385 17.68 4.35 4.07
N LEU A 386 16.59 5.01 4.44
CA LEU A 386 16.21 6.30 3.89
C LEU A 386 16.09 7.35 4.99
N ARG A 387 16.45 8.59 4.65
CA ARG A 387 16.04 9.79 5.35
C ARG A 387 14.93 10.47 4.54
N VAL A 388 13.80 10.68 5.18
CA VAL A 388 12.62 11.33 4.60
C VAL A 388 12.33 12.60 5.37
N ASP A 389 12.42 13.74 4.70
CA ASP A 389 12.17 15.07 5.26
C ASP A 389 10.90 15.67 4.60
N PRO A 390 9.74 15.60 5.25
CA PRO A 390 8.50 16.16 4.71
C PRO A 390 8.48 17.70 4.78
N ASP A 391 7.90 18.34 3.76
CA ASP A 391 7.64 19.77 3.77
C ASP A 391 6.39 20.09 4.60
N ARG A 392 6.62 20.60 5.80
CA ARG A 392 5.55 20.93 6.75
C ARG A 392 4.56 21.97 6.24
N GLN A 393 4.93 22.81 5.26
CA GLN A 393 4.01 23.80 4.70
C GLN A 393 2.98 23.19 3.75
N GLN A 394 3.28 21.99 3.22
CA GLN A 394 2.42 21.26 2.28
C GLN A 394 1.68 20.09 2.93
N THR A 395 1.79 19.93 4.25
CA THR A 395 1.22 18.80 4.98
C THR A 395 0.28 19.23 6.11
N ILE A 396 -0.66 18.35 6.44
CA ILE A 396 -1.41 18.39 7.70
C ILE A 396 -0.95 17.28 8.64
N ALA A 397 -0.91 17.59 9.92
CA ALA A 397 -0.47 16.68 10.97
C ALA A 397 -1.69 15.96 11.59
N VAL A 398 -1.66 14.63 11.61
CA VAL A 398 -2.75 13.80 12.16
C VAL A 398 -2.17 12.68 13.05
N PRO A 399 -2.73 12.44 14.25
CA PRO A 399 -2.32 11.31 15.08
C PRO A 399 -2.42 9.97 14.36
N LEU A 400 -1.44 9.09 14.57
CA LEU A 400 -1.43 7.73 14.02
C LEU A 400 -1.89 6.70 15.06
N ARG A 401 -2.83 5.85 14.66
CA ARG A 401 -3.27 4.66 15.41
C ARG A 401 -3.69 3.59 14.41
N MET A 402 -3.66 2.31 14.80
CA MET A 402 -4.12 1.20 13.96
C MET A 402 -5.21 0.44 14.70
N ALA A 403 -6.35 0.18 14.06
CA ALA A 403 -7.55 -0.35 14.72
C ALA A 403 -7.42 -1.84 15.09
N ASP A 404 -7.92 -2.25 16.26
CA ASP A 404 -7.84 -3.64 16.77
C ASP A 404 -9.20 -4.21 17.23
N ASP A 405 -10.24 -3.39 17.42
CA ASP A 405 -11.58 -3.86 17.83
C ASP A 405 -12.65 -3.60 16.73
N PRO A 406 -13.37 -4.64 16.25
CA PRO A 406 -14.48 -4.48 15.30
C PRO A 406 -15.65 -3.65 15.85
N ARG A 407 -15.75 -3.47 17.17
CA ARG A 407 -16.75 -2.64 17.86
C ARG A 407 -16.50 -1.14 17.75
N TYR A 408 -15.49 -0.74 16.99
CA TYR A 408 -15.50 0.53 16.26
C TYR A 408 -15.99 0.35 14.82
N PRO A 409 -17.29 0.07 14.57
CA PRO A 409 -17.87 0.30 13.26
C PRO A 409 -18.12 1.79 13.09
N ALA A 410 -18.07 2.22 11.83
CA ALA A 410 -18.69 3.41 11.24
C ALA A 410 -19.54 4.23 12.24
N PHE A 411 -19.20 5.51 12.44
CA PHE A 411 -20.12 6.46 13.07
C PHE A 411 -21.47 6.36 12.34
N ALA A 412 -22.40 5.60 12.92
CA ALA A 412 -23.80 5.91 12.85
C ALA A 412 -23.86 7.39 13.22
N ALA A 413 -24.34 8.20 12.30
CA ALA A 413 -24.74 9.56 12.57
C ALA A 413 -25.68 9.51 13.79
N ALA A 414 -25.10 9.68 14.98
CA ALA A 414 -25.85 9.99 16.17
C ALA A 414 -26.44 11.34 15.84
N ALA A 415 -27.73 11.31 15.50
CA ALA A 415 -28.54 12.47 15.30
C ALA A 415 -28.26 13.44 16.45
N PHE A 416 -27.52 14.50 16.18
CA PHE A 416 -27.83 15.78 16.79
C PHE A 416 -29.16 16.19 16.15
N ALA A 417 -30.24 15.55 16.62
CA ALA A 417 -31.52 16.21 16.60
C ALA A 417 -31.31 17.53 17.36
N PRO A 418 -31.48 18.69 16.74
CA PRO A 418 -31.67 19.89 17.53
C PRO A 418 -32.98 19.67 18.27
N GLY A 419 -32.89 19.29 19.55
CA GLY A 419 -33.97 19.58 20.47
C GLY A 419 -34.29 21.08 20.33
N PRO A 420 -35.57 21.48 20.26
CA PRO A 420 -35.91 22.87 20.04
C PRO A 420 -35.34 23.71 21.18
N ALA A 421 -34.31 24.50 20.89
CA ALA A 421 -33.82 25.51 21.80
C ALA A 421 -34.92 26.57 21.94
N GLN A 422 -35.63 26.54 23.06
CA GLN A 422 -36.32 27.72 23.56
C GLN A 422 -35.24 28.76 23.86
N ALA A 423 -35.31 29.87 23.12
CA ALA A 423 -34.49 31.03 23.36
C ALA A 423 -34.86 31.64 24.72
N ASP A 424 -33.89 31.69 25.63
CA ASP A 424 -33.70 32.82 26.53
C ASP A 424 -32.35 32.71 27.26
N GLY A 425 -31.52 33.74 27.11
CA GLY A 425 -30.32 33.93 27.92
C GLY A 425 -29.01 34.03 27.13
N LEU A 426 -28.34 35.17 27.29
CA LEU A 426 -26.98 35.44 26.80
C LEU A 426 -25.99 34.32 27.16
N HIS A 427 -25.51 33.58 26.17
CA HIS A 427 -24.35 32.70 26.33
C HIS A 427 -23.12 33.30 25.65
N ARG A 428 -22.08 33.55 26.45
CA ARG A 428 -20.73 33.85 25.97
C ARG A 428 -20.16 32.58 25.33
N LEU A 429 -19.84 32.67 24.04
CA LEU A 429 -19.12 31.64 23.31
C LEU A 429 -17.64 31.67 23.73
N TYR A 430 -17.13 30.58 24.30
CA TYR A 430 -15.68 30.37 24.44
C TYR A 430 -15.21 29.58 23.21
N LEU A 431 -14.52 30.25 22.29
CA LEU A 431 -13.76 29.59 21.24
C LEU A 431 -12.44 29.09 21.85
N PRO A 432 -12.12 27.79 21.85
CA PRO A 432 -10.76 27.36 22.12
C PRO A 432 -9.88 27.80 20.95
N LEU A 433 -9.15 28.90 21.12
CA LEU A 433 -8.00 29.20 20.29
C LEU A 433 -6.92 28.17 20.60
N ALA A 434 -6.89 27.07 19.85
CA ALA A 434 -5.77 26.13 19.85
C ALA A 434 -4.66 26.69 18.94
N PHE A 435 -3.94 27.71 19.42
CA PHE A 435 -2.57 27.96 18.95
C PHE A 435 -1.63 27.25 19.90
N ASN A 436 -1.29 26.00 19.60
CA ASN A 436 0.00 25.45 19.97
C ASN A 436 0.37 24.32 19.00
N PRO A 437 1.50 24.44 18.27
CA PRO A 437 2.05 23.27 17.58
C PRO A 437 2.40 22.21 18.63
N PRO A 438 2.21 20.91 18.35
CA PRO A 438 2.54 19.86 19.29
C PRO A 438 4.02 19.94 19.69
N ASN A 439 4.24 19.89 21.00
CA ASN A 439 5.53 20.02 21.66
C ASN A 439 6.45 18.84 21.25
N PRO A 440 7.66 19.07 20.73
CA PRO A 440 8.54 18.02 20.18
C PRO A 440 9.34 17.25 21.26
N GLY A 441 8.71 16.91 22.38
CA GLY A 441 9.39 16.20 23.46
C GLY A 441 8.44 15.56 24.46
N GLY A 442 8.24 14.24 24.33
CA GLY A 442 7.62 13.37 25.34
C GLY A 442 6.52 12.48 24.78
N THR A 443 6.66 11.16 24.96
CA THR A 443 5.64 10.09 25.12
C THR A 443 4.28 10.17 24.39
N GLY A 444 4.15 10.96 23.33
CA GLY A 444 2.93 11.11 22.54
C GLY A 444 2.77 9.99 21.52
N SER A 445 1.52 9.73 21.11
CA SER A 445 1.24 8.91 19.93
C SER A 445 1.95 9.52 18.71
N PRO A 446 2.57 8.70 17.84
CA PRO A 446 3.22 9.20 16.64
C PRO A 446 2.22 10.00 15.78
N VAL A 447 2.71 11.02 15.10
CA VAL A 447 1.90 11.90 14.25
C VAL A 447 2.38 11.79 12.81
N GLY A 448 1.47 11.45 11.91
CA GLY A 448 1.73 11.40 10.48
C GLY A 448 1.56 12.77 9.84
N LEU A 449 2.31 12.99 8.77
CA LEU A 449 2.27 14.20 7.96
C LEU A 449 1.69 13.83 6.59
N PHE A 450 0.52 14.37 6.29
CA PHE A 450 -0.29 13.98 5.14
C PHE A 450 -0.43 15.11 4.14
N GLU A 451 -0.31 14.80 2.86
CA GLU A 451 -0.61 15.72 1.76
C GLU A 451 -2.14 15.95 1.68
N PRO A 452 -2.66 17.17 1.89
CA PRO A 452 -4.10 17.40 2.03
C PRO A 452 -4.94 17.05 0.79
N SER A 453 -4.35 17.13 -0.40
CA SER A 453 -5.06 16.88 -1.67
C SER A 453 -5.30 15.41 -1.94
N THR A 454 -4.43 14.53 -1.42
CA THR A 454 -4.45 13.08 -1.72
C THR A 454 -4.71 12.22 -0.49
N GLY A 455 -4.49 12.74 0.72
CA GLY A 455 -4.56 11.95 1.96
C GLY A 455 -3.40 10.97 2.13
N ARG A 456 -2.35 11.10 1.31
CA ARG A 456 -1.13 10.30 1.35
C ARG A 456 -0.22 10.74 2.50
N MET A 457 0.30 9.78 3.25
CA MET A 457 1.33 10.04 4.27
C MET A 457 2.69 10.23 3.59
N VAL A 458 3.34 11.36 3.81
CA VAL A 458 4.65 11.71 3.23
C VAL A 458 5.77 11.84 4.27
N GLY A 459 5.44 11.56 5.54
CA GLY A 459 6.38 11.61 6.66
C GLY A 459 5.69 11.39 8.00
N TYR A 460 6.47 11.38 9.08
CA TYR A 460 5.97 11.31 10.45
C TYR A 460 6.86 12.08 11.43
N THR A 461 6.34 12.32 12.63
CA THR A 461 7.06 12.85 13.78
C THR A 461 6.79 11.98 15.01
N ARG A 462 7.83 11.75 15.82
CA ARG A 462 7.76 11.02 17.09
C ARG A 462 8.71 11.64 18.10
#